data_AF-A0A1I6RMP3-F1
#
_entry.id   AF-A0A1I6RMP3-F1
#
_cell.length_a   1.000
_cell.length_b   1.000
_cell.length_c   1.000
_cell.angle_alpha   90.00
_cell.angle_beta   90.00
_cell.angle_gamma   90.00
#
_symmetry.space_group_name_H-M   'P 1'
#
loop_
_entity.id
_entity.type
_entity.pdbx_description
1 polymer ?
#
loop_
_entity_poly.entity_id
_entity_poly.type
_entity_poly.pdbx_seq_one_letter_code
_entity_poly.pdbx_strand_id
1 'polypeptide(L)'
;MIWMILLGICSGMLVTLSRQLNGRLALSTSAMQSSFWNHFVGFAVLVPCALIAGSLWPSEAATAHWFAWVGGAIGVIFVAGGSWLIPRLGAALTGGLLVAGQMLSSVALDLLRGVDAMLSLQLAGVVLILFGVYLSRRA
;
A
#
# COMPACT_ATOMS: atom_id res chain seq x y z
N MET A 1 10.74 15.03 -14.01
CA MET A 1 10.09 15.16 -12.68
C MET A 1 8.57 15.13 -12.72
N ILE A 2 7.90 16.00 -13.48
CA ILE A 2 6.42 16.05 -13.51
C ILE A 2 5.76 14.70 -13.84
N TRP A 3 6.29 13.97 -14.82
CA TRP A 3 5.79 12.64 -15.18
C TRP A 3 5.86 11.62 -14.03
N MET A 4 6.93 11.64 -13.22
CA MET A 4 7.07 10.74 -12.07
C MET A 4 6.06 11.07 -10.97
N ILE A 5 5.77 12.36 -10.77
CA ILE A 5 4.73 12.81 -9.84
C ILE A 5 3.35 12.33 -10.31
N LEU A 6 3.05 12.47 -11.61
CA LEU A 6 1.80 11.99 -12.20
C LEU A 6 1.67 10.47 -12.05
N LEU A 7 2.74 9.71 -12.31
CA LEU A 7 2.75 8.26 -12.09
C LEU A 7 2.45 7.91 -10.63
N GLY A 8 3.06 8.61 -9.68
CA GLY A 8 2.80 8.42 -8.24
C GLY A 8 1.33 8.67 -7.88
N ILE A 9 0.73 9.74 -8.41
CA ILE A 9 -0.71 10.03 -8.23
C ILE A 9 -1.56 8.92 -8.82
N CYS A 10 -1.28 8.51 -10.07
CA CYS A 10 -1.99 7.41 -10.73
C CYS A 10 -1.89 6.11 -9.93
N SER A 11 -0.72 5.77 -9.39
CA SER A 11 -0.55 4.62 -8.51
C SER A 11 -1.42 4.71 -7.26
N GLY A 12 -1.51 5.88 -6.62
CA GLY A 12 -2.39 6.09 -5.47
C GLY A 12 -3.88 5.89 -5.79
N MET A 13 -4.32 6.34 -6.98
CA MET A 13 -5.68 6.10 -7.47
C MET A 13 -5.95 4.61 -7.69
N LEU A 14 -5.03 3.89 -8.34
CA LEU A 14 -5.14 2.44 -8.57
C LEU A 14 -5.17 1.65 -7.27
N VAL A 15 -4.36 2.04 -6.27
CA VAL A 15 -4.38 1.43 -4.93
C VAL A 15 -5.77 1.57 -4.30
N THR A 16 -6.39 2.75 -4.40
CA THR A 16 -7.73 2.97 -3.86
C THR A 16 -8.78 2.13 -4.58
N LEU A 17 -8.71 2.04 -5.92
CA LEU A 17 -9.61 1.21 -6.72
C LEU A 17 -9.48 -0.28 -6.36
N SER A 18 -8.25 -0.80 -6.30
CA SER A 18 -7.97 -2.18 -5.89
C SER A 18 -8.57 -2.49 -4.53
N ARG A 19 -8.36 -1.61 -3.55
CA ARG A 19 -8.91 -1.80 -2.20
C ARG A 19 -10.45 -1.77 -2.17
N GLN A 20 -11.10 -0.93 -2.98
CA GLN A 20 -12.56 -0.91 -3.10
C GLN A 20 -13.11 -2.22 -3.66
N LEU A 21 -12.47 -2.76 -4.71
CA LEU A 21 -12.83 -4.06 -5.29
C LEU A 21 -12.64 -5.19 -4.26
N ASN A 22 -11.51 -5.17 -3.57
CA ASN A 22 -11.18 -6.16 -2.55
C ASN A 22 -12.12 -6.09 -1.33
N GLY A 23 -12.45 -4.89 -0.86
CA GLY A 23 -13.43 -4.68 0.21
C GLY A 23 -14.83 -5.17 -0.17
N ARG A 24 -15.26 -4.96 -1.43
CA ARG A 24 -16.52 -5.53 -1.95
C ARG A 24 -16.48 -7.05 -2.01
N LEU A 25 -15.38 -7.64 -2.46
CA LEU A 25 -15.21 -9.10 -2.46
C LEU A 25 -15.27 -9.66 -1.04
N ALA A 26 -14.67 -8.98 -0.06
CA ALA A 26 -14.68 -9.41 1.33
C ALA A 26 -16.07 -9.36 1.99
N LEU A 27 -17.04 -8.61 1.46
CA LEU A 27 -18.43 -8.64 1.91
C LEU A 27 -19.14 -9.95 1.59
N SER A 28 -18.82 -10.59 0.46
CA SER A 28 -19.39 -11.87 0.04
C SER A 28 -18.52 -13.07 0.40
N THR A 29 -17.34 -12.84 0.96
CA THR A 29 -16.33 -13.87 1.26
C THR A 29 -15.69 -13.63 2.63
N SER A 30 -14.36 -13.49 2.68
CA SER A 30 -13.62 -13.04 3.85
C SER A 30 -12.45 -12.14 3.43
N ALA A 31 -11.91 -11.38 4.37
CA ALA A 31 -10.74 -10.53 4.14
C ALA A 31 -9.52 -11.32 3.62
N MET A 32 -9.31 -12.53 4.14
CA MET A 32 -8.20 -13.39 3.71
C MET A 32 -8.44 -13.96 2.31
N GLN A 33 -9.67 -14.39 1.99
CA GLN A 33 -10.01 -14.86 0.64
C GLN A 33 -9.90 -13.73 -0.39
N SER A 34 -10.30 -12.51 -0.03
CA SER A 34 -10.08 -11.32 -0.86
C SER A 34 -8.59 -11.06 -1.11
N SER A 35 -7.76 -11.14 -0.07
CA SER A 35 -6.30 -10.98 -0.21
C SER A 35 -5.67 -12.07 -1.07
N PHE A 36 -6.10 -13.32 -0.90
CA PHE A 36 -5.66 -14.45 -1.73
C PHE A 36 -5.95 -14.18 -3.21
N TRP A 37 -7.19 -13.85 -3.57
CA TRP A 37 -7.54 -13.59 -4.97
C TRP A 37 -6.85 -12.36 -5.55
N ASN A 38 -6.66 -11.31 -4.75
CA ASN A 38 -5.87 -10.15 -5.17
C ASN A 38 -4.44 -10.53 -5.56
N HIS A 39 -3.76 -11.33 -4.73
CA HIS A 39 -2.38 -11.75 -5.00
C HIS A 39 -2.32 -12.80 -6.12
N PHE A 40 -3.27 -13.73 -6.18
CA PHE A 40 -3.32 -14.76 -7.20
C PHE A 40 -3.53 -14.16 -8.60
N VAL A 41 -4.53 -13.30 -8.77
CA VAL A 41 -4.78 -12.62 -10.05
C VAL A 41 -3.63 -11.68 -10.38
N GLY A 42 -3.13 -10.93 -9.39
CA GLY A 42 -1.96 -10.07 -9.56
C GLY A 42 -0.73 -10.84 -10.06
N PHE A 43 -0.44 -12.00 -9.47
CA PHE A 43 0.64 -12.89 -9.90
C PHE A 43 0.41 -13.42 -11.32
N ALA A 44 -0.80 -13.88 -11.64
CA ALA A 44 -1.16 -14.38 -12.96
C ALA A 44 -0.99 -13.32 -14.07
N VAL A 45 -1.23 -12.04 -13.76
CA VAL A 45 -0.98 -10.92 -14.68
C VAL A 45 0.50 -10.52 -14.70
N LEU A 46 1.17 -10.53 -13.54
CA LEU A 46 2.57 -10.13 -13.41
C LEU A 46 3.51 -11.03 -14.22
N VAL A 47 3.30 -12.35 -14.20
CA VAL A 47 4.17 -13.33 -14.88
C VAL A 47 4.31 -13.04 -16.40
N PRO A 48 3.23 -12.96 -17.20
CA PRO A 48 3.37 -12.66 -18.63
C PRO A 48 3.95 -11.26 -18.87
N CYS A 49 3.60 -10.24 -18.06
CA CYS A 49 4.21 -8.92 -18.18
C CYS A 49 5.73 -8.95 -17.95
N ALA A 50 6.19 -9.67 -16.92
CA ALA A 50 7.61 -9.81 -16.60
C ALA A 50 8.36 -10.62 -17.67
N LEU A 51 7.73 -11.65 -18.25
CA LEU A 51 8.26 -12.41 -19.37
C LEU A 51 8.45 -11.55 -20.62
N ILE A 52 7.43 -10.78 -21.01
CA ILE A 52 7.50 -9.85 -22.16
C ILE A 52 8.58 -8.80 -21.96
N ALA A 53 8.74 -8.32 -20.72
CA ALA A 53 9.78 -7.35 -20.36
C ALA A 53 11.19 -7.97 -20.21
N GLY A 54 11.34 -9.29 -20.32
CA GLY A 54 12.62 -9.98 -20.11
C GLY A 54 13.19 -9.86 -18.69
N SER A 55 12.33 -9.62 -17.70
CA SER A 55 12.73 -9.25 -16.32
C SER A 55 12.22 -10.22 -15.25
N LEU A 56 11.80 -11.43 -15.65
CA LEU A 56 11.25 -12.42 -14.73
C LEU A 56 12.23 -12.80 -13.61
N TRP A 57 13.52 -12.91 -13.93
CA TRP A 57 14.55 -13.27 -12.95
C TRP A 57 15.60 -12.16 -12.84
N PRO A 58 15.70 -11.47 -11.69
CA PRO A 58 16.78 -10.53 -11.45
C PRO A 58 18.14 -11.26 -11.45
N SER A 59 19.15 -10.68 -12.08
CA SER A 59 20.53 -11.18 -12.06
C SER A 59 21.08 -11.32 -10.63
N GLU A 60 20.59 -10.49 -9.71
CA GLU A 60 21.01 -10.42 -8.30
C GLU A 60 20.01 -11.10 -7.35
N ALA A 61 18.99 -11.79 -7.86
CA ALA A 61 17.97 -12.42 -7.01
C ALA A 61 18.58 -13.41 -6.00
N ALA A 62 19.59 -14.15 -6.42
CA ALA A 62 20.26 -15.14 -5.57
C ALA A 62 21.13 -14.51 -4.47
N THR A 63 21.58 -13.26 -4.66
CA THR A 63 22.46 -12.55 -3.71
C THR A 63 21.71 -11.55 -2.84
N ALA A 64 20.44 -11.27 -3.17
CA ALA A 64 19.58 -10.39 -2.38
C ALA A 64 19.37 -10.95 -0.96
N HIS A 65 19.48 -10.07 0.04
CA HIS A 65 19.22 -10.43 1.43
C HIS A 65 17.78 -10.95 1.58
N TRP A 66 17.58 -12.03 2.34
CA TRP A 66 16.28 -12.72 2.38
C TRP A 66 15.10 -11.82 2.79
N PHE A 67 15.35 -10.77 3.59
CA PHE A 67 14.37 -9.77 3.98
C PHE A 67 13.72 -9.05 2.79
N ALA A 68 14.39 -8.94 1.64
CA ALA A 68 13.84 -8.32 0.43
C ALA A 68 12.57 -9.04 -0.07
N TRP A 69 12.46 -10.35 0.21
CA TRP A 69 11.35 -11.19 -0.24
C TRP A 69 10.13 -11.16 0.69
N VAL A 70 10.27 -10.58 1.89
CA VAL A 70 9.19 -10.51 2.90
C VAL A 70 8.09 -9.54 2.50
N GLY A 71 8.35 -8.63 1.54
CA GLY A 71 7.37 -7.65 1.06
C GLY A 71 6.06 -8.28 0.59
N GLY A 72 6.10 -9.45 -0.06
CA GLY A 72 4.90 -10.18 -0.47
C GLY A 72 4.05 -10.64 0.71
N ALA A 73 4.66 -11.13 1.78
CA ALA A 73 3.96 -11.55 3.00
C ALA A 73 3.31 -10.35 3.72
N ILE A 74 4.02 -9.20 3.77
CA ILE A 74 3.46 -7.94 4.29
C ILE A 74 2.26 -7.50 3.43
N GLY A 75 2.36 -7.65 2.10
CA GLY A 75 1.29 -7.38 1.14
C GLY A 75 0.01 -8.16 1.45
N VAL A 76 0.12 -9.44 1.83
CA VAL A 76 -1.03 -10.27 2.20
C VAL A 76 -1.80 -9.67 3.38
N ILE A 77 -1.09 -9.26 4.44
CA ILE A 77 -1.68 -8.64 5.64
C ILE A 77 -2.27 -7.27 5.29
N PHE A 78 -1.55 -6.46 4.52
CA PHE A 78 -1.98 -5.13 4.10
C PHE A 78 -3.28 -5.17 3.29
N VAL A 79 -3.37 -6.07 2.31
CA VAL A 79 -4.58 -6.21 1.50
C VAL A 79 -5.72 -6.77 2.34
N ALA A 80 -5.49 -7.83 3.14
CA ALA A 80 -6.53 -8.40 4.00
C ALA A 80 -7.08 -7.37 5.00
N GLY A 81 -6.19 -6.63 5.67
CA GLY A 81 -6.56 -5.55 6.59
C GLY A 81 -7.39 -4.46 5.89
N GLY A 82 -6.96 -4.00 4.72
CA GLY A 82 -7.72 -3.03 3.91
C GLY A 82 -9.10 -3.56 3.52
N SER A 83 -9.19 -4.79 3.04
CA SER A 83 -10.47 -5.44 2.68
C SER A 83 -11.41 -5.59 3.87
N TRP A 84 -10.88 -5.82 5.07
CA TRP A 84 -11.66 -5.91 6.30
C TRP A 84 -12.15 -4.54 6.79
N LEU A 85 -11.30 -3.51 6.69
CA LEU A 85 -11.58 -2.16 7.19
C LEU A 85 -12.55 -1.39 6.30
N ILE A 86 -12.44 -1.51 4.96
CA ILE A 86 -13.26 -0.73 4.02
C ILE A 86 -14.77 -0.87 4.25
N PRO A 87 -15.33 -2.08 4.40
CA PRO A 87 -16.75 -2.24 4.68
C PRO A 87 -17.21 -1.65 6.02
N ARG A 88 -16.30 -1.47 6.97
CA ARG A 88 -16.60 -1.02 8.35
C ARG A 88 -16.41 0.48 8.54
N LEU A 89 -15.35 1.03 7.97
CA LEU A 89 -14.94 2.42 8.15
C LEU A 89 -15.26 3.29 6.93
N GLY A 90 -15.58 2.67 5.79
CA GLY A 90 -15.68 3.33 4.50
C GLY A 90 -14.30 3.54 3.85
N ALA A 91 -14.36 3.82 2.54
CA ALA A 91 -13.18 3.94 1.69
C ALA A 91 -12.27 5.11 2.08
N ALA A 92 -12.87 6.29 2.29
CA ALA A 92 -12.15 7.53 2.55
C ALA A 92 -11.36 7.45 3.86
N LEU A 93 -12.02 7.02 4.95
CA LEU A 93 -11.38 6.87 6.25
C LEU A 93 -10.29 5.80 6.23
N THR A 94 -10.56 4.63 5.65
CA THR A 94 -9.57 3.54 5.56
C THR A 94 -8.35 3.97 4.75
N GLY A 95 -8.57 4.61 3.58
CA GLY A 95 -7.50 5.10 2.73
C GLY A 95 -6.63 6.13 3.43
N GLY A 96 -7.25 7.09 4.10
CA GLY A 96 -6.55 8.12 4.85
C GLY A 96 -5.72 7.61 6.02
N LEU A 97 -6.26 6.66 6.81
CA LEU A 97 -5.52 6.01 7.88
C LEU A 97 -4.31 5.21 7.35
N LEU A 98 -4.46 4.57 6.19
CA LEU A 98 -3.35 3.86 5.55
C LEU A 98 -2.25 4.82 5.09
N VAL A 99 -2.59 5.97 4.52
CA VAL A 99 -1.60 6.99 4.12
C VAL A 99 -0.88 7.55 5.36
N ALA A 100 -1.62 7.86 6.44
CA ALA A 100 -1.02 8.30 7.69
C ALA A 100 -0.06 7.23 8.27
N GLY A 101 -0.45 5.96 8.25
CA GLY A 101 0.40 4.84 8.69
C GLY A 101 1.65 4.64 7.82
N GLN A 102 1.55 4.88 6.51
CA GLN A 102 2.70 4.86 5.59
C GLN A 102 3.70 5.96 5.93
N MET A 103 3.22 7.18 6.22
CA MET A 103 4.09 8.28 6.62
C MET A 103 4.72 8.06 8.00
N LEU A 104 3.98 7.54 8.97
CA LEU A 104 4.52 7.16 10.28
C LEU A 104 5.59 6.07 10.15
N SER A 105 5.38 5.09 9.28
CA SER A 105 6.40 4.06 8.97
C SER A 105 7.64 4.68 8.33
N SER A 106 7.48 5.65 7.43
CA SER A 106 8.61 6.38 6.83
C SER A 106 9.45 7.10 7.89
N VAL A 107 8.78 7.83 8.79
CA VAL A 107 9.42 8.51 9.94
C VAL A 107 10.20 7.52 10.80
N ALA A 108 9.57 6.40 11.17
CA ALA A 108 10.22 5.39 12.00
C ALA A 108 11.46 4.78 11.33
N LEU A 109 11.41 4.52 10.02
CA LEU A 109 12.54 4.00 9.26
C LEU A 109 13.67 5.03 9.12
N ASP A 110 13.35 6.32 8.97
CA ASP A 110 14.35 7.38 8.91
C ASP A 110 15.09 7.53 10.26
N LEU A 111 14.35 7.50 11.38
CA LEU A 111 14.92 7.48 12.74
C LEU A 111 15.84 6.27 12.96
N LEU A 112 15.43 5.08 12.55
CA LEU A 112 16.25 3.86 12.66
C LEU A 112 17.53 3.92 11.83
N ARG A 113 17.56 4.75 10.78
CA ARG A 113 18.75 5.00 9.94
C ARG A 113 19.60 6.17 10.43
N GLY A 114 19.17 6.87 11.50
CA GLY A 114 19.83 8.08 11.99
C GLY A 114 19.64 9.30 11.09
N VAL A 115 18.56 9.35 10.31
CA VAL A 115 18.23 10.47 9.42
C VAL A 115 17.16 11.35 10.08
N ASP A 116 17.57 12.44 10.71
CA ASP A 116 16.67 13.26 11.55
C ASP A 116 16.29 14.63 10.95
N ALA A 117 16.86 14.99 9.79
CA ALA A 117 16.84 16.36 9.28
C ALA A 117 15.43 16.96 9.03
N MET A 118 14.40 16.13 8.85
CA MET A 118 13.05 16.58 8.50
C MET A 118 11.94 15.99 9.38
N LEU A 119 12.30 15.42 10.54
CA LEU A 119 11.37 14.70 11.41
C LEU A 119 10.13 15.54 11.78
N SER A 120 10.34 16.79 12.17
CA SER A 120 9.27 17.72 12.58
C SER A 120 8.29 18.02 11.45
N LEU A 121 8.78 18.21 10.22
CA LEU A 121 7.95 18.47 9.04
C LEU A 121 7.18 17.21 8.62
N GLN A 122 7.80 16.03 8.67
CA GLN A 122 7.13 14.77 8.38
C GLN A 122 5.98 14.52 9.38
N LEU A 123 6.22 14.74 10.67
CA LEU A 123 5.19 14.64 11.71
C LEU A 123 4.07 15.67 11.51
N ALA A 124 4.39 16.91 11.14
CA ALA A 124 3.38 17.90 10.78
C ALA A 124 2.53 17.45 9.59
N GLY A 125 3.14 16.83 8.57
CA GLY A 125 2.43 16.22 7.44
C GLY A 125 1.48 15.10 7.86
N VAL A 126 1.91 14.23 8.77
CA VAL A 126 1.04 13.19 9.37
C VAL A 126 -0.15 13.82 10.07
N VAL A 127 0.06 14.85 10.88
CA VAL A 127 -1.01 15.58 11.59
C VAL A 127 -2.00 16.19 10.59
N LEU A 128 -1.52 16.82 9.51
CA LEU A 128 -2.37 17.39 8.47
C LEU A 128 -3.21 16.32 7.75
N ILE A 129 -2.65 15.14 7.47
CA ILE A 129 -3.39 14.04 6.87
C ILE A 129 -4.45 13.53 7.83
N LEU A 130 -4.10 13.28 9.10
CA LEU A 130 -5.06 12.83 10.11
C LEU A 130 -6.17 13.85 10.32
N PHE A 131 -5.85 15.14 10.26
CA PHE A 131 -6.83 16.22 10.31
C PHE A 131 -7.74 16.23 9.08
N GLY A 132 -7.20 16.09 7.86
CA GLY A 132 -7.99 15.95 6.63
C GLY A 132 -8.89 14.71 6.66
N VAL A 133 -8.41 13.60 7.23
CA VAL A 133 -9.19 12.40 7.46
C VAL A 133 -10.31 12.65 8.46
N TYR A 134 -10.03 13.34 9.56
CA TYR A 134 -11.03 13.73 10.54
C TYR A 134 -12.12 14.61 9.92
N LEU A 135 -11.76 15.62 9.13
CA LEU A 135 -12.72 16.48 8.43
C LEU A 135 -13.55 15.75 7.35
N SER A 136 -12.96 14.74 6.70
CA SER A 136 -13.65 13.95 5.67
C SER A 136 -14.54 12.85 6.22
N ARG A 137 -14.45 12.54 7.52
CA ARG A 137 -15.50 11.79 8.20
C ARG A 137 -16.74 12.68 8.22
N ARG A 138 -17.75 12.34 7.42
CA ARG A 138 -19.14 12.85 7.52
C ARG A 138 -19.52 13.07 9.00
N ALA A 139 -20.10 14.17 9.48
CA ALA A 139 -21.08 15.11 8.89
C ALA A 139 -22.19 14.41 8.08
#